data_AF-A0A1F6TCN5-F1
#
_entry.id   AF-A0A1F6TCN5-F1
#
_cell.length_a   1.000
_cell.length_b   1.000
_cell.length_c   1.000
_cell.angle_alpha   90.00
_cell.angle_beta   90.00
_cell.angle_gamma   90.00
#
_symmetry.space_group_name_H-M   'P 1'
#
loop_
_entity.id
_entity.type
_entity.pdbx_description
1 polymer ?
#
loop_
_entity_poly.entity_id
_entity_poly.type
_entity_poly.pdbx_seq_one_letter_code
_entity_poly.pdbx_strand_id
1 'polypeptide(L)'
;MQALDFGHGPAFYFKSYLKAAYFNQVLPTSIGGDAFRVLEAGRLGRGNKEAFYGVLLDRVVGLVGLLVLNLVANLAYPGLLPRPVFLLINAIAVFGLAGVVTFAAAGRIRRLDRYLVLKHLHEFSARIRTLYKTRSAIAFHTALAVAIHFVLVLSVYFVGRGVGLAYDLPAFLVIVPPVFMLMVIPVSLAGWGVREGGFIGLFVLIGADKTQVLSMSLIYGLLGLVAALPGLFFFLAGRQHREKEHQRERRR
;
A
#
# COMPACT_ATOMS: atom_id res chain seq x y z
N MET A 1 -3.73 14.14 1.10
CA MET A 1 -3.58 15.11 2.22
C MET A 1 -3.73 16.57 1.82
N GLN A 2 -3.22 17.02 0.65
CA GLN A 2 -3.54 18.37 0.14
C GLN A 2 -5.04 18.56 -0.15
N ALA A 3 -5.71 17.57 -0.73
CA ALA A 3 -7.17 17.58 -0.90
C ALA A 3 -7.96 17.58 0.43
N LEU A 4 -7.28 17.37 1.57
CA LEU A 4 -7.83 17.44 2.92
C LEU A 4 -7.41 18.72 3.67
N ASP A 5 -6.71 19.65 3.00
CA ASP A 5 -6.41 21.00 3.51
C ASP A 5 -5.47 21.03 4.74
N PHE A 6 -4.48 20.13 4.78
CA PHE A 6 -3.51 20.05 5.89
C PHE A 6 -2.35 21.07 5.82
N GLY A 7 -2.39 22.06 4.91
CA GLY A 7 -1.55 23.27 4.93
C GLY A 7 -0.01 23.14 4.78
N HIS A 8 0.56 21.94 4.79
CA HIS A 8 2.02 21.74 4.73
C HIS A 8 2.58 21.58 3.30
N GLY A 9 3.86 21.91 3.12
CA GLY A 9 4.59 21.75 1.86
C GLY A 9 4.96 20.29 1.54
N PRO A 10 5.37 19.99 0.28
CA PRO A 10 5.66 18.63 -0.18
C PRO A 10 6.80 17.94 0.59
N ALA A 11 7.82 18.69 1.02
CA ALA A 11 8.94 18.16 1.79
C ALA A 11 8.51 17.57 3.14
N PHE A 12 7.45 18.10 3.77
CA PHE A 12 6.91 17.56 5.00
C PHE A 12 6.29 16.17 4.75
N TYR A 13 5.42 16.05 3.74
CA TYR A 13 4.78 14.78 3.40
C TYR A 13 5.79 13.71 2.97
N PHE A 14 6.84 14.11 2.24
CA PHE A 14 7.93 13.21 1.88
C PHE A 14 8.66 12.66 3.11
N LYS A 15 9.03 13.52 4.07
CA LYS A 15 9.66 13.09 5.33
C LYS A 15 8.72 12.19 6.14
N SER A 16 7.44 12.54 6.24
CA SER A 16 6.43 11.74 6.94
C SER A 16 6.27 10.36 6.30
N TYR A 17 6.25 10.29 4.96
CA TYR A 17 6.22 9.04 4.22
C TYR A 17 7.44 8.15 4.51
N LEU A 18 8.65 8.72 4.51
CA LEU A 18 9.87 7.96 4.82
C LEU A 18 9.86 7.41 6.25
N LYS A 19 9.47 8.21 7.24
CA LYS A 19 9.31 7.73 8.63
C LYS A 19 8.31 6.57 8.70
N ALA A 20 7.17 6.71 8.01
CA ALA A 20 6.16 5.66 7.94
C ALA A 20 6.69 4.38 7.27
N ALA A 21 7.47 4.51 6.20
CA ALA A 21 8.11 3.38 5.53
C ALA A 21 9.05 2.61 6.48
N TYR A 22 9.83 3.32 7.29
CA TYR A 22 10.65 2.70 8.34
C TYR A 22 9.82 1.93 9.37
N PHE A 23 8.79 2.56 9.93
CA PHE A 23 7.94 1.91 10.93
C PHE A 23 7.15 0.73 10.36
N ASN A 24 6.76 0.76 9.09
CA ASN A 24 6.12 -0.37 8.42
C ASN A 24 7.05 -1.59 8.25
N GLN A 25 8.37 -1.39 8.28
CA GLN A 25 9.35 -2.47 8.23
C GLN A 25 9.67 -3.06 9.62
N VAL A 26 9.62 -2.22 10.68
CA VAL A 26 10.11 -2.60 12.02
C VAL A 26 8.98 -2.99 12.98
N LEU A 27 7.79 -2.42 12.83
CA LEU A 27 6.68 -2.70 13.75
C LEU A 27 5.90 -3.94 13.32
N PRO A 28 5.27 -4.63 14.30
CA PRO A 28 4.32 -5.67 13.99
C PRO A 28 3.16 -5.12 13.18
N THR A 29 2.88 -5.77 12.05
CA THR A 29 1.87 -5.40 11.04
C THR A 29 2.23 -4.17 10.20
N SER A 30 1.72 -4.15 8.96
CA SER A 30 1.83 -3.02 8.01
C SER A 30 1.08 -1.75 8.47
N ILE A 31 0.53 -1.76 9.69
CA ILE A 31 -0.28 -0.71 10.31
C ILE A 31 0.58 0.22 11.18
N GLY A 32 1.77 -0.20 11.61
CA GLY A 32 2.61 0.58 12.53
C GLY A 32 3.03 1.95 11.98
N GLY A 33 3.49 2.02 10.73
CA GLY A 33 3.82 3.29 10.08
C GLY A 33 2.60 4.13 9.73
N ASP A 34 1.47 3.49 9.47
CA ASP A 34 0.20 4.17 9.27
C ASP A 34 -0.29 4.85 10.55
N ALA A 35 -0.22 4.16 11.70
CA ALA A 35 -0.51 4.74 13.00
C ALA A 35 0.40 5.93 13.30
N PHE A 36 1.69 5.83 12.96
CA PHE A 36 2.61 6.97 13.06
C PHE A 36 2.16 8.17 12.21
N ARG A 37 1.78 7.96 10.94
CA ARG A 37 1.25 9.04 10.08
C ARG A 37 -0.01 9.67 10.65
N VAL A 38 -0.92 8.85 11.21
CA VAL A 38 -2.15 9.35 11.84
C VAL A 38 -1.83 10.23 13.05
N LEU A 39 -0.91 9.81 13.91
CA LEU A 39 -0.51 10.58 15.09
C LEU A 39 0.28 11.84 14.71
N GLU A 40 1.17 11.76 13.72
CA GLU A 40 1.97 12.91 13.27
C GLU A 40 1.09 13.96 12.59
N ALA A 41 0.24 13.55 11.64
CA ALA A 41 -0.68 14.46 10.95
C ALA A 41 -1.81 14.96 11.87
N GLY A 42 -2.29 14.12 12.79
CA GLY A 42 -3.32 14.47 13.75
C GLY A 42 -2.90 15.54 14.75
N ARG A 43 -1.61 15.56 15.13
CA ARG A 43 -1.01 16.61 15.98
C ARG A 43 -0.77 17.94 15.25
N LEU A 44 -0.82 17.94 13.92
CA LEU A 44 -0.48 19.09 13.08
C LEU A 44 -1.69 19.66 12.30
N GLY A 45 -2.90 19.12 12.47
CA GLY A 45 -4.08 19.51 11.70
C GLY A 45 -5.43 19.20 12.37
N ARG A 46 -6.43 18.78 11.57
CA ARG A 46 -7.86 18.60 11.96
C ARG A 46 -8.15 17.40 12.89
N GLY A 47 -7.16 16.90 13.62
CA GLY A 47 -7.29 15.80 14.59
C GLY A 47 -7.09 14.39 14.01
N ASN A 48 -6.89 13.43 14.91
CA ASN A 48 -6.50 12.04 14.58
C ASN A 48 -7.53 11.31 13.69
N LYS A 49 -8.82 11.64 13.81
CA LYS A 49 -9.89 10.99 13.03
C LYS A 49 -9.78 11.30 11.53
N GLU A 50 -9.46 12.56 11.18
CA GLU A 50 -9.26 12.98 9.79
C GLU A 50 -8.02 12.35 9.17
N ALA A 51 -6.92 12.33 9.94
CA ALA A 51 -5.67 11.71 9.51
C ALA A 51 -5.84 10.19 9.28
N PHE A 52 -6.60 9.50 10.16
CA PHE A 52 -6.95 8.09 9.99
C PHE A 52 -7.69 7.82 8.68
N TYR A 53 -8.74 8.59 8.37
CA TYR A 53 -9.46 8.43 7.12
C TYR A 53 -8.61 8.75 5.89
N GLY A 54 -7.68 9.70 5.98
CA GLY A 54 -6.72 9.99 4.92
C GLY A 54 -5.82 8.78 4.61
N VAL A 55 -5.27 8.14 5.65
CA VAL A 55 -4.43 6.94 5.49
C VAL A 55 -5.25 5.76 4.97
N LEU A 56 -6.46 5.55 5.49
CA LEU A 56 -7.34 4.49 4.99
C LEU A 56 -7.70 4.70 3.51
N LEU A 57 -7.90 5.94 3.08
CA LEU A 57 -8.13 6.26 1.69
C LEU A 57 -6.91 5.96 0.81
N ASP A 58 -5.70 6.33 1.25
CA ASP A 58 -4.45 5.99 0.56
C ASP A 58 -4.35 4.46 0.35
N ARG A 59 -4.73 3.66 1.36
CA ARG A 59 -4.74 2.20 1.27
C ARG A 59 -5.77 1.66 0.27
N VAL A 60 -6.99 2.19 0.28
CA VAL A 60 -8.04 1.79 -0.67
C VAL A 60 -7.62 2.11 -2.11
N VAL A 61 -7.06 3.30 -2.35
CA VAL A 61 -6.56 3.71 -3.67
C VAL A 61 -5.41 2.83 -4.13
N GLY A 62 -4.47 2.54 -3.23
CA GLY A 62 -3.37 1.62 -3.49
C GLY A 62 -3.87 0.21 -3.83
N LEU A 63 -4.85 -0.31 -3.10
CA LEU A 63 -5.47 -1.61 -3.38
C LEU A 63 -6.17 -1.60 -4.74
N VAL A 64 -6.98 -0.58 -5.06
CA VAL A 64 -7.64 -0.47 -6.37
C VAL A 64 -6.61 -0.47 -7.51
N GLY A 65 -5.52 0.30 -7.39
CA GLY A 65 -4.45 0.29 -8.39
C GLY A 65 -3.82 -1.09 -8.57
N LEU A 66 -3.59 -1.82 -7.47
CA LEU A 66 -3.05 -3.19 -7.51
C LEU A 66 -4.01 -4.16 -8.22
N LEU A 67 -5.30 -4.10 -7.89
CA LEU A 67 -6.34 -4.95 -8.50
C LEU A 67 -6.46 -4.67 -9.99
N VAL A 68 -6.43 -3.40 -10.40
CA VAL A 68 -6.48 -3.00 -11.81
C VAL A 68 -5.24 -3.51 -12.55
N LEU A 69 -4.03 -3.33 -11.99
CA LEU A 69 -2.81 -3.84 -12.60
C LEU A 69 -2.87 -5.36 -12.78
N ASN A 70 -3.33 -6.10 -11.76
CA ASN A 70 -3.50 -7.55 -11.82
C ASN A 70 -4.44 -7.97 -12.97
N LEU A 71 -5.62 -7.34 -13.07
CA LEU A 71 -6.61 -7.67 -14.09
C LEU A 71 -6.09 -7.35 -15.50
N VAL A 72 -5.44 -6.21 -15.68
CA VAL A 72 -4.86 -5.81 -16.97
C VAL A 72 -3.75 -6.77 -17.39
N ALA A 73 -2.85 -7.14 -16.46
CA ALA A 73 -1.77 -8.09 -16.75
C ALA A 73 -2.30 -9.48 -17.12
N ASN A 74 -3.29 -10.00 -16.36
CA ASN A 74 -3.90 -11.29 -16.64
C ASN A 74 -4.73 -11.30 -17.93
N LEU A 75 -5.35 -10.18 -18.30
CA LEU A 75 -6.04 -10.03 -19.59
C LEU A 75 -5.07 -10.00 -20.77
N ALA A 76 -3.93 -9.34 -20.61
CA ALA A 76 -2.89 -9.28 -21.64
C ALA A 76 -2.17 -10.63 -21.82
N TYR A 77 -2.04 -11.42 -20.73
CA TYR A 77 -1.28 -12.67 -20.73
C TYR A 77 -2.02 -13.84 -20.04
N PRO A 78 -3.19 -14.28 -20.57
CA PRO A 78 -4.09 -15.23 -19.89
C PRO A 78 -3.56 -16.67 -19.78
N GLY A 79 -2.46 -17.00 -20.48
CA GLY A 79 -1.88 -18.34 -20.52
C GLY A 79 -0.71 -18.59 -19.57
N LEU A 80 -0.27 -17.59 -18.80
CA LEU A 80 0.93 -17.71 -17.96
C LEU A 80 0.72 -18.54 -16.69
N LEU A 81 -0.51 -18.66 -16.19
CA LEU A 81 -0.82 -19.42 -14.99
C LEU A 81 -1.76 -20.59 -15.28
N PRO A 82 -1.70 -21.68 -14.50
CA PRO A 82 -2.70 -22.74 -14.58
C PRO A 82 -4.12 -22.19 -14.40
N ARG A 83 -5.06 -22.66 -15.22
CA ARG A 83 -6.44 -22.15 -15.28
C ARG A 83 -7.13 -22.01 -13.91
N PRO A 84 -7.03 -22.96 -12.96
CA PRO A 84 -7.66 -22.80 -11.64
C PRO A 84 -7.07 -21.62 -10.84
N VAL A 85 -5.75 -21.43 -10.90
CA VAL A 85 -5.03 -20.36 -10.21
C VAL A 85 -5.36 -19.01 -10.85
N PHE A 86 -5.36 -18.95 -12.19
CA PHE A 86 -5.79 -17.79 -12.94
C PHE A 86 -7.21 -17.35 -12.56
N LEU A 87 -8.17 -18.28 -12.55
CA LEU A 87 -9.56 -17.97 -12.19
C LEU A 87 -9.70 -17.49 -10.75
N LEU A 88 -9.00 -18.12 -9.80
CA LEU A 88 -9.02 -17.72 -8.40
C LEU A 88 -8.49 -16.30 -8.20
N ILE A 89 -7.33 -15.99 -8.77
CA ILE A 89 -6.70 -14.65 -8.66
C ILE A 89 -7.61 -13.58 -9.27
N ASN A 90 -8.15 -13.83 -10.47
CA ASN A 90 -9.05 -12.88 -11.11
C ASN A 90 -10.38 -12.74 -10.37
N ALA A 91 -10.92 -13.82 -9.79
CA ALA A 91 -12.11 -13.74 -8.95
C ALA A 91 -11.87 -12.86 -7.72
N ILE A 92 -10.77 -13.08 -6.99
CA ILE A 92 -10.39 -12.24 -5.85
C ILE A 92 -10.28 -10.77 -6.27
N ALA A 93 -9.66 -10.49 -7.42
CA ALA A 93 -9.52 -9.12 -7.89
C ALA A 93 -10.85 -8.47 -8.29
N VAL A 94 -11.72 -9.19 -9.01
CA VAL A 94 -13.05 -8.70 -9.40
C VAL A 94 -13.93 -8.49 -8.16
N PHE A 95 -13.99 -9.44 -7.24
CA PHE A 95 -14.78 -9.30 -6.02
C PHE A 95 -14.22 -8.21 -5.09
N GLY A 96 -12.89 -8.05 -5.03
CA GLY A 96 -12.26 -6.96 -4.31
C GLY A 96 -12.66 -5.60 -4.86
N LEU A 97 -12.64 -5.42 -6.19
CA LEU A 97 -13.04 -4.18 -6.84
C LEU A 97 -14.54 -3.91 -6.68
N ALA A 98 -15.37 -4.94 -6.85
CA ALA A 98 -16.82 -4.86 -6.60
C ALA A 98 -17.11 -4.50 -5.15
N GLY A 99 -16.34 -5.02 -4.19
CA GLY A 99 -16.42 -4.68 -2.77
C GLY A 99 -16.14 -3.20 -2.53
N VAL A 100 -15.07 -2.64 -3.12
CA VAL A 100 -14.74 -1.21 -3.01
C VAL A 100 -15.84 -0.34 -3.61
N VAL A 101 -16.35 -0.68 -4.79
CA VAL A 101 -17.43 0.07 -5.46
C VAL A 101 -18.73 0.01 -4.63
N THR A 102 -19.09 -1.17 -4.14
CA THR A 102 -20.28 -1.37 -3.31
C THR A 102 -20.16 -0.60 -2.00
N PHE A 103 -18.99 -0.62 -1.37
CA PHE A 103 -18.70 0.14 -0.15
C PHE A 103 -18.80 1.66 -0.36
N ALA A 104 -18.26 2.17 -1.48
CA ALA A 104 -18.40 3.57 -1.85
C ALA A 104 -19.86 3.97 -2.16
N ALA A 105 -20.66 3.04 -2.69
CA ALA A 105 -22.08 3.24 -2.96
C ALA A 105 -22.96 3.14 -1.69
N ALA A 106 -22.60 2.29 -0.72
CA ALA A 106 -23.35 2.04 0.51
C ALA A 106 -23.59 3.30 1.35
N GLY A 107 -22.69 4.29 1.29
CA GLY A 107 -22.90 5.59 1.92
C GLY A 107 -24.11 6.37 1.38
N ARG A 108 -24.76 5.95 0.30
CA ARG A 108 -26.01 6.60 -0.17
C ARG A 108 -27.22 6.23 0.68
N ILE A 109 -27.13 5.17 1.48
CA ILE A 109 -28.27 4.64 2.23
C ILE A 109 -28.27 5.29 3.62
N ARG A 110 -29.14 6.29 3.81
CA ARG A 110 -29.33 7.06 5.06
C ARG A 110 -29.76 6.21 6.27
N ARG A 111 -30.22 4.96 6.04
CA ARG A 111 -30.67 4.05 7.11
C ARG A 111 -29.53 3.35 7.86
N LEU A 112 -28.29 3.40 7.36
CA LEU A 112 -27.13 2.79 8.02
C LEU A 112 -26.67 3.56 9.28
N ASP A 113 -27.07 4.82 9.44
CA ASP A 113 -26.72 5.64 10.61
C ASP A 113 -27.33 5.13 11.94
N ARG A 114 -28.28 4.19 11.86
CA ARG A 114 -28.93 3.60 13.05
C ARG A 114 -28.08 2.59 13.80
N TYR A 115 -26.97 2.11 13.22
CA TYR A 115 -26.06 1.17 13.87
C TYR A 115 -24.67 1.78 14.05
N LEU A 116 -24.14 1.72 15.28
CA LEU A 116 -22.87 2.35 15.68
C LEU A 116 -21.68 2.01 14.76
N VAL A 117 -21.56 0.74 14.36
CA VAL A 117 -20.51 0.28 13.43
C VAL A 117 -20.72 0.87 12.03
N LEU A 118 -21.96 0.90 11.56
CA LEU A 118 -22.31 1.36 10.21
C LEU A 118 -22.23 2.89 10.06
N LYS A 119 -22.28 3.65 11.15
CA LYS A 119 -22.05 5.10 11.15
C LYS A 119 -20.62 5.45 10.71
N HIS A 120 -19.61 4.74 11.20
CA HIS A 120 -18.22 4.96 10.79
C HIS A 120 -17.98 4.57 9.32
N LEU A 121 -18.63 3.50 8.85
CA LEU A 121 -18.63 3.12 7.44
C LEU A 121 -19.31 4.20 6.57
N HIS A 122 -20.45 4.74 7.02
CA HIS A 122 -21.17 5.80 6.31
C HIS A 122 -20.34 7.08 6.21
N GLU A 123 -19.74 7.53 7.32
CA GLU A 123 -18.87 8.71 7.36
C GLU A 123 -17.67 8.53 6.41
N PHE A 124 -17.02 7.36 6.41
CA PHE A 124 -15.89 7.10 5.50
C PHE A 124 -16.34 7.07 4.03
N SER A 125 -17.47 6.41 3.73
CA SER A 125 -18.06 6.36 2.39
C SER A 125 -18.51 7.74 1.88
N ALA A 126 -19.02 8.61 2.75
CA ALA A 126 -19.31 10.01 2.44
C ALA A 126 -18.04 10.79 2.08
N ARG A 127 -16.95 10.58 2.81
CA ARG A 127 -15.65 11.23 2.55
C ARG A 127 -15.03 10.82 1.23
N ILE A 128 -15.08 9.53 0.89
CA ILE A 128 -14.67 9.03 -0.43
C ILE A 128 -15.40 9.80 -1.52
N ARG A 129 -16.72 9.94 -1.41
CA ARG A 129 -17.54 10.68 -2.39
C ARG A 129 -17.22 12.16 -2.45
N THR A 130 -16.90 12.81 -1.31
CA THR A 130 -16.54 14.22 -1.33
C THR A 130 -15.18 14.50 -1.96
N LEU A 131 -14.22 13.58 -1.83
CA LEU A 131 -12.88 13.68 -2.41
C LEU A 131 -12.85 13.27 -3.89
N TYR A 132 -13.62 12.25 -4.26
CA TYR A 132 -13.69 11.70 -5.60
C TYR A 132 -14.99 12.08 -6.32
N LYS A 133 -15.30 13.39 -6.34
CA LYS A 133 -16.48 13.92 -7.06
C LYS A 133 -16.31 13.86 -8.58
N THR A 134 -15.08 14.00 -9.06
CA THR A 134 -14.77 14.05 -10.49
C THR A 134 -14.12 12.76 -10.97
N ARG A 135 -14.56 12.30 -12.16
CA ARG A 135 -13.97 11.13 -12.83
C ARG A 135 -12.47 11.31 -13.09
N SER A 136 -12.02 12.55 -13.33
CA SER A 136 -10.61 12.88 -13.52
C SER A 136 -9.76 12.63 -12.28
N ALA A 137 -10.24 12.98 -11.08
CA ALA A 137 -9.51 12.72 -9.83
C ALA A 137 -9.39 11.21 -9.54
N ILE A 138 -10.47 10.45 -9.79
CA ILE A 138 -10.45 8.99 -9.67
C ILE A 138 -9.43 8.41 -10.65
N ALA A 139 -9.54 8.76 -11.93
CA ALA A 139 -8.65 8.25 -12.98
C ALA A 139 -7.18 8.59 -12.69
N PHE A 140 -6.88 9.81 -12.27
CA PHE A 140 -5.53 10.25 -11.94
C PHE A 140 -4.94 9.46 -10.76
N HIS A 141 -5.66 9.34 -9.64
CA HIS A 141 -5.15 8.61 -8.47
C HIS A 141 -5.07 7.10 -8.71
N THR A 142 -6.01 6.52 -9.48
CA THR A 142 -5.92 5.11 -9.89
C THR A 142 -4.73 4.89 -10.82
N ALA A 143 -4.51 5.75 -11.82
CA ALA A 143 -3.37 5.67 -12.73
C ALA A 143 -2.04 5.82 -11.96
N LEU A 144 -1.96 6.75 -11.02
CA LEU A 144 -0.81 6.91 -10.14
C LEU A 144 -0.56 5.66 -9.30
N ALA A 145 -1.61 5.05 -8.73
CA ALA A 145 -1.50 3.81 -7.96
C ALA A 145 -1.02 2.63 -8.83
N VAL A 146 -1.56 2.50 -10.06
CA VAL A 146 -1.09 1.49 -11.03
C VAL A 146 0.39 1.72 -11.38
N ALA A 147 0.79 2.97 -11.62
CA ALA A 147 2.19 3.30 -11.92
C ALA A 147 3.12 2.96 -10.75
N ILE A 148 2.71 3.25 -9.50
CA ILE A 148 3.47 2.86 -8.30
C ILE A 148 3.67 1.35 -8.25
N HIS A 149 2.59 0.57 -8.42
CA HIS A 149 2.69 -0.89 -8.40
C HIS A 149 3.53 -1.42 -9.56
N PHE A 150 3.40 -0.84 -10.75
CA PHE A 150 4.24 -1.19 -11.90
C PHE A 150 5.73 -0.98 -11.62
N VAL A 151 6.11 0.14 -10.98
CA VAL A 151 7.50 0.38 -10.54
C VAL A 151 7.94 -0.65 -9.50
N LEU A 152 7.06 -1.08 -8.58
CA LEU A 152 7.39 -2.15 -7.64
C LEU A 152 7.59 -3.49 -8.37
N VAL A 153 6.76 -3.82 -9.37
CA VAL A 153 6.96 -5.00 -10.22
C VAL A 153 8.29 -4.93 -10.95
N LEU A 154 8.63 -3.78 -11.55
CA LEU A 154 9.93 -3.58 -12.21
C LEU A 154 11.09 -3.76 -11.25
N SER A 155 10.95 -3.30 -10.01
CA SER A 155 11.97 -3.49 -8.97
C SER A 155 12.20 -4.98 -8.70
N VAL A 156 11.13 -5.77 -8.55
CA VAL A 156 11.21 -7.24 -8.40
C VAL A 156 11.80 -7.88 -9.66
N TYR A 157 11.41 -7.42 -10.85
CA TYR A 157 11.94 -7.90 -12.13
C TYR A 157 13.46 -7.70 -12.23
N PHE A 158 13.98 -6.51 -11.95
CA PHE A 158 15.41 -6.25 -12.01
C PHE A 158 16.20 -7.04 -10.96
N VAL A 159 15.66 -7.21 -9.75
CA VAL A 159 16.26 -8.09 -8.75
C VAL A 159 16.26 -9.55 -9.23
N GLY A 160 15.16 -10.02 -9.82
CA GLY A 160 15.03 -11.35 -10.40
C GLY A 160 16.08 -11.60 -11.49
N ARG A 161 16.22 -10.66 -12.43
CA ARG A 161 17.28 -10.71 -13.45
C ARG A 161 18.67 -10.74 -12.83
N GLY A 162 18.90 -9.98 -11.75
CA GLY A 162 20.18 -9.94 -11.03
C GLY A 162 20.56 -11.27 -10.37
N VAL A 163 19.60 -12.10 -9.96
CA VAL A 163 19.84 -13.45 -9.40
C VAL A 163 19.78 -14.57 -10.46
N GLY A 164 19.71 -14.21 -11.74
CA GLY A 164 19.67 -15.15 -12.85
C GLY A 164 18.29 -15.78 -13.12
N LEU A 165 17.21 -15.20 -12.59
CA LEU A 165 15.84 -15.66 -12.86
C LEU A 165 15.45 -15.23 -14.29
N ALA A 166 15.59 -16.14 -15.25
CA ALA A 166 15.48 -15.89 -16.69
C ALA A 166 14.03 -15.87 -17.21
N TYR A 167 13.16 -15.09 -16.57
CA TYR A 167 11.79 -14.83 -17.03
C TYR A 167 11.64 -13.41 -17.55
N ASP A 168 10.76 -13.23 -18.53
CA ASP A 168 10.43 -11.93 -19.09
C ASP A 168 9.46 -11.15 -18.20
N LEU A 169 9.39 -9.83 -18.40
CA LEU A 169 8.52 -8.93 -17.64
C LEU A 169 7.05 -9.39 -17.52
N PRO A 170 6.40 -10.00 -18.55
CA PRO A 170 5.04 -10.52 -18.41
C PRO A 170 4.85 -11.51 -17.26
N ALA A 171 5.83 -12.38 -16.99
CA ALA A 171 5.77 -13.31 -15.86
C ALA A 171 5.68 -12.56 -14.53
N PHE A 172 6.46 -11.50 -14.37
CA PHE A 172 6.44 -10.66 -13.16
C PHE A 172 5.16 -9.83 -13.07
N LEU A 173 4.64 -9.33 -14.19
CA LEU A 173 3.37 -8.59 -14.22
C LEU A 173 2.17 -9.46 -13.81
N VAL A 174 2.20 -10.76 -14.11
CA VAL A 174 1.13 -11.69 -13.71
C VAL A 174 1.34 -12.23 -12.29
N ILE A 175 2.58 -12.46 -11.86
CA ILE A 175 2.88 -13.11 -10.57
C ILE A 175 3.01 -12.11 -9.42
N VAL A 176 3.62 -10.95 -9.62
CA VAL A 176 3.92 -10.03 -8.50
C VAL A 176 2.66 -9.40 -7.90
N PRO A 177 1.69 -8.89 -8.68
CA PRO A 177 0.47 -8.31 -8.12
C PRO A 177 -0.31 -9.21 -7.16
N PRO A 178 -0.60 -10.50 -7.47
CA PRO A 178 -1.30 -11.37 -6.53
C PRO A 178 -0.50 -11.66 -5.26
N VAL A 179 0.84 -11.73 -5.32
CA VAL A 179 1.67 -11.83 -4.10
C VAL A 179 1.52 -10.59 -3.23
N PHE A 180 1.52 -9.40 -3.83
CA PHE A 180 1.30 -8.17 -3.07
C PHE A 180 -0.13 -8.06 -2.52
N MET A 181 -1.13 -8.64 -3.19
CA MET A 181 -2.48 -8.74 -2.64
C MET A 181 -2.51 -9.58 -1.36
N LEU A 182 -1.74 -10.67 -1.30
CA LEU A 182 -1.60 -11.47 -0.07
C LEU A 182 -0.93 -10.66 1.06
N MET A 183 0.06 -9.84 0.73
CA MET A 183 0.77 -8.98 1.69
C MET A 183 -0.10 -7.84 2.25
N VAL A 184 -1.25 -7.54 1.65
CA VAL A 184 -2.22 -6.57 2.22
C VAL A 184 -2.83 -7.12 3.50
N ILE A 185 -2.93 -8.44 3.64
CA ILE A 185 -3.47 -9.08 4.83
C ILE A 185 -2.45 -8.93 5.98
N PRO A 186 -2.82 -8.33 7.12
CA PRO A 186 -1.89 -8.03 8.22
C PRO A 186 -1.59 -9.27 9.08
N VAL A 187 -1.27 -10.41 8.45
CA VAL A 187 -0.93 -11.68 9.12
C VAL A 187 0.57 -11.82 9.39
N SER A 188 1.41 -10.95 8.83
CA SER A 188 2.86 -11.04 8.97
C SER A 188 3.54 -9.69 9.24
N LEU A 189 4.78 -9.77 9.74
CA LEU A 189 5.66 -8.62 9.97
C LEU A 189 6.17 -8.11 8.62
N ALA A 190 5.74 -6.93 8.19
CA ALA A 190 6.14 -6.30 6.92
C ALA A 190 6.00 -7.20 5.66
N GLY A 191 5.13 -8.21 5.71
CA GLY A 191 4.95 -9.16 4.60
C GLY A 191 6.00 -10.28 4.52
N TRP A 192 6.96 -10.36 5.44
CA TRP A 192 7.93 -11.47 5.52
C TRP A 192 7.21 -12.81 5.73
N GLY A 193 7.72 -13.86 5.10
CA GLY A 193 7.12 -15.19 5.05
C GLY A 193 6.02 -15.31 3.98
N VAL A 194 5.05 -14.38 3.99
CA VAL A 194 3.94 -14.36 3.02
C VAL A 194 4.45 -14.04 1.61
N ARG A 195 5.36 -13.06 1.48
CA ARG A 195 5.97 -12.68 0.21
C ARG A 195 6.78 -13.84 -0.38
N GLU A 196 7.65 -14.44 0.43
CA GLU A 196 8.51 -15.55 0.02
C GLU A 196 7.66 -16.76 -0.41
N GLY A 197 6.67 -17.14 0.41
CA GLY A 197 5.75 -18.23 0.11
C GLY A 197 4.90 -17.96 -1.13
N GLY A 198 4.43 -16.72 -1.31
CA GLY A 198 3.66 -16.31 -2.49
C GLY A 198 4.48 -16.34 -3.77
N PHE A 199 5.70 -15.78 -3.76
CA PHE A 199 6.59 -15.82 -4.92
C PHE A 199 6.98 -17.25 -5.26
N ILE A 200 7.43 -18.05 -4.29
CA ILE A 200 7.76 -19.47 -4.54
C ILE A 200 6.53 -20.20 -5.07
N GLY A 201 5.38 -20.02 -4.43
CA GLY A 201 4.13 -20.70 -4.78
C GLY A 201 3.67 -20.43 -6.21
N LEU A 202 3.84 -19.21 -6.74
CA LEU A 202 3.40 -18.85 -8.08
C LEU A 202 4.49 -19.05 -9.16
N PHE A 203 5.76 -18.69 -8.89
CA PHE A 203 6.84 -18.87 -9.87
C PHE A 203 7.15 -20.34 -10.14
N VAL A 204 7.01 -21.24 -9.15
CA VAL A 204 7.20 -22.68 -9.37
C VAL A 204 6.16 -23.25 -10.33
N LEU A 205 4.95 -22.69 -10.40
CA LEU A 205 3.90 -23.14 -11.34
C LEU A 205 4.30 -22.92 -12.81
N ILE A 206 5.24 -22.00 -13.06
CA ILE A 206 5.80 -21.74 -14.40
C ILE A 206 7.22 -22.33 -14.55
N GLY A 207 7.61 -23.24 -13.65
CA GLY A 207 8.85 -24.00 -13.72
C GLY A 207 10.09 -23.31 -13.12
N ALA A 208 9.92 -22.24 -12.35
CA ALA A 208 11.06 -21.49 -11.83
C ALA A 208 11.80 -22.24 -10.72
N ASP A 209 13.11 -22.06 -10.64
CA ASP A 209 13.91 -22.58 -9.54
C ASP A 209 13.56 -21.90 -8.22
N LYS A 210 13.29 -22.71 -7.19
CA LYS A 210 12.88 -22.23 -5.86
C LYS A 210 13.98 -21.40 -5.19
N THR A 211 15.24 -21.76 -5.39
CA THR A 211 16.39 -21.09 -4.77
C THR A 211 16.58 -19.70 -5.35
N GLN A 212 16.49 -19.56 -6.67
CA GLN A 212 16.53 -18.26 -7.35
C GLN A 212 15.36 -17.35 -6.93
N VAL A 213 14.14 -17.89 -6.89
CA VAL A 213 12.94 -17.12 -6.47
C VAL A 213 13.04 -16.68 -5.02
N LEU A 214 13.49 -17.55 -4.12
CA LEU A 214 13.72 -17.19 -2.72
C LEU A 214 14.80 -16.10 -2.61
N SER A 215 15.92 -16.25 -3.31
CA SER A 215 17.01 -15.27 -3.32
C SER A 215 16.54 -13.89 -3.79
N MET A 216 15.74 -13.86 -4.86
CA MET A 216 15.09 -12.63 -5.34
C MET A 216 14.21 -12.00 -4.26
N SER A 217 13.36 -12.79 -3.59
CA SER A 217 12.47 -12.28 -2.52
C SER A 217 13.26 -11.68 -1.35
N LEU A 218 14.31 -12.37 -0.92
CA LEU A 218 15.17 -11.92 0.19
C LEU A 218 15.90 -10.63 -0.16
N ILE A 219 16.51 -10.56 -1.35
CA ILE A 219 17.21 -9.34 -1.81
C ILE A 219 16.23 -8.19 -1.95
N TYR A 220 15.04 -8.41 -2.54
CA TYR A 220 14.00 -7.39 -2.62
C TYR A 220 13.58 -6.88 -1.23
N GLY A 221 13.40 -7.79 -0.27
CA GLY A 221 13.09 -7.44 1.12
C GLY A 221 14.19 -6.61 1.78
N LEU A 222 15.46 -7.00 1.61
CA LEU A 222 16.62 -6.29 2.14
C LEU A 222 16.77 -4.90 1.52
N LEU A 223 16.57 -4.76 0.20
CA LEU A 223 16.55 -3.47 -0.47
C LEU A 223 15.43 -2.58 0.07
N GLY A 224 14.25 -3.14 0.35
CA GLY A 224 13.15 -2.45 1.01
C GLY A 224 13.52 -1.93 2.42
N LEU A 225 14.26 -2.72 3.20
CA LEU A 225 14.77 -2.31 4.51
C LEU A 225 15.78 -1.15 4.38
N VAL A 226 16.73 -1.27 3.47
CA VAL A 226 17.74 -0.23 3.21
C VAL A 226 17.07 1.07 2.74
N ALA A 227 16.11 0.97 1.82
CA ALA A 227 15.35 2.12 1.31
C ALA A 227 14.53 2.83 2.40
N ALA A 228 14.19 2.14 3.49
CA ALA A 228 13.45 2.70 4.61
C ALA A 228 14.35 3.40 5.66
N LEU A 229 15.67 3.17 5.66
CA LEU A 229 16.61 3.77 6.64
C LEU A 229 16.59 5.31 6.71
N PRO A 230 16.44 6.07 5.62
CA PRO A 230 16.29 7.52 5.70
C PRO A 230 15.12 7.97 6.59
N GLY A 231 14.08 7.14 6.71
CA GLY A 231 12.96 7.37 7.62
C GLY A 231 13.37 7.43 9.09
N LEU A 232 14.27 6.52 9.53
CA LEU A 232 14.83 6.53 10.88
C LEU A 232 15.61 7.81 11.14
N PHE A 233 16.46 8.21 10.19
CA PHE A 233 17.22 9.46 10.29
C PHE A 233 16.30 10.68 10.50
N PHE A 234 15.26 10.82 9.67
CA PHE A 234 14.30 11.92 9.81
C PHE A 234 13.47 11.86 11.09
N PHE A 235 13.19 10.67 11.62
CA PHE A 235 12.52 10.50 12.90
C PHE A 235 13.40 11.00 14.06
N LEU A 236 14.65 10.58 14.13
CA LEU A 236 15.60 10.97 15.18
C LEU A 236 15.92 12.48 15.13
N ALA A 237 16.17 13.02 13.94
CA ALA A 237 16.45 14.44 13.75
C ALA A 237 15.26 15.34 14.18
N GLY A 238 14.03 14.91 13.89
CA GLY A 238 12.83 15.65 14.30
C GLY A 238 12.60 15.63 15.82
N ARG A 239 13.05 14.59 16.52
CA ARG A 239 12.92 14.45 17.98
C ARG A 239 13.87 15.39 18.72
N GLN A 240 15.12 15.47 18.26
CA GLN A 240 16.14 16.37 18.81
C GLN A 240 15.76 17.86 18.70
N HIS A 241 15.05 18.26 17.64
CA HIS A 241 14.60 19.64 17.49
C HIS A 241 13.56 20.04 18.54
N ARG A 242 12.57 19.17 18.78
CA ARG A 242 11.51 19.40 19.79
C ARG A 242 12.05 19.44 21.22
N GLU A 243 13.01 18.58 21.53
CA GLU A 243 13.66 18.58 22.85
C GLU A 243 14.43 19.89 23.11
N LYS A 244 15.10 20.44 22.09
CA LYS A 244 15.80 21.74 22.19
C LYS A 244 14.84 22.92 22.35
N GLU A 245 13.67 22.90 21.69
CA GLU A 245 12.64 23.94 21.86
C GLU A 245 12.03 23.92 23.27
N HIS A 246 11.63 22.74 23.77
CA HIS A 246 11.11 22.62 25.13
C HIS A 246 12.11 23.02 26.21
N GLN A 247 13.42 22.77 26.01
CA GLN A 247 14.46 23.25 26.91
C GLN A 247 14.65 24.77 26.86
N ARG A 248 14.39 25.41 25.72
CA ARG A 248 14.44 26.88 25.57
C ARG A 248 13.22 27.54 26.22
N GLU A 249 12.03 26.96 26.08
CA GLU A 249 10.81 27.45 26.73
C GLU A 249 10.88 27.35 28.26
N ARG A 250 11.46 26.27 28.80
CA ARG A 250 11.64 26.09 30.25
C ARG A 250 12.68 27.02 30.89
N ARG A 251 13.52 27.69 30.09
CA ARG A 251 14.56 28.62 30.54
C ARG A 251 14.12 30.08 30.47
N ARG A 252 12.92 30.36 29.97
CA ARG A 252 12.28 31.67 29.97
C ARG A 252 11.25 31.74 31.09
#